data_AF-A0AAD6WK94-F1
#
_entry.id   AF-A0AAD6WK94-F1
#
_cell.length_a   1.000
_cell.length_b   1.000
_cell.length_c   1.000
_cell.angle_alpha   90.00
_cell.angle_beta   90.00
_cell.angle_gamma   90.00
#
_symmetry.space_group_name_H-M   'P 1'
#
loop_
_entity.id
_entity.type
_entity.pdbx_description
1 polymer ?
#
loop_
_entity_poly.entity_id
_entity_poly.type
_entity_poly.pdbx_seq_one_letter_code
_entity_poly.pdbx_strand_id
1 'polypeptide(L)'
;MKSTTAISAAVAFAALVAGAAVDKVDTVNATVQAVGVTPLAAPFAINIGENAAQDNVLAWVDGQSQCKSAVIIGPIGANFCGRNFFLNGITFVAGGCGGQTWITQVSTGGVFAVCTPFSEADRCGVHTLYHCV
;
A
#
# COMPACT_ATOMS: atom_id res chain seq x y z
N MET A 1 -43.46 -3.74 29.05
CA MET A 1 -42.19 -4.29 28.50
C MET A 1 -42.20 -4.06 27.01
N LYS A 2 -41.07 -3.55 26.50
CA LYS A 2 -40.81 -3.14 25.11
C LYS A 2 -41.02 -4.29 24.11
N SER A 3 -41.64 -4.01 22.97
CA SER A 3 -40.94 -4.02 21.68
C SER A 3 -41.86 -3.58 20.53
N THR A 4 -41.53 -2.45 19.93
CA THR A 4 -42.05 -1.95 18.65
C THR A 4 -40.92 -2.07 17.62
N THR A 5 -41.25 -2.08 16.33
CA THR A 5 -40.47 -1.65 15.12
C THR A 5 -40.55 -2.72 14.03
N ALA A 6 -40.80 -2.43 12.74
CA ALA A 6 -41.35 -1.28 12.04
C ALA A 6 -41.70 -1.72 10.61
N ILE A 7 -42.54 -0.92 9.97
CA ILE A 7 -43.02 -0.98 8.60
C ILE A 7 -41.93 -0.45 7.64
N SER A 8 -41.78 -1.13 6.51
CA SER A 8 -40.94 -0.75 5.36
C SER A 8 -41.39 0.55 4.68
N ALA A 9 -40.46 1.38 4.21
CA ALA A 9 -40.51 2.03 2.89
C ALA A 9 -39.30 2.96 2.68
N ALA A 10 -38.77 2.91 1.46
CA ALA A 10 -37.66 3.70 0.96
C ALA A 10 -37.96 5.21 0.94
N VAL A 11 -36.94 6.04 1.24
CA VAL A 11 -36.95 7.47 0.92
C VAL A 11 -35.62 7.82 0.28
N ALA A 12 -35.69 8.21 -1.00
CA ALA A 12 -34.60 8.77 -1.77
C ALA A 12 -34.22 10.15 -1.21
N PHE A 13 -32.93 10.39 -0.99
CA PHE A 13 -32.44 11.70 -0.58
C PHE A 13 -32.02 12.50 -1.80
N ALA A 14 -32.81 13.52 -2.11
CA ALA A 14 -32.36 14.68 -2.88
C ALA A 14 -32.53 15.92 -1.99
N ALA A 15 -31.43 16.60 -1.67
CA ALA A 15 -31.42 18.02 -1.33
C ALA A 15 -30.00 18.57 -1.40
N LEU A 16 -29.78 19.49 -2.34
CA LEU A 16 -28.66 20.43 -2.31
C LEU A 16 -28.82 21.37 -1.11
N VAL A 17 -27.73 21.61 -0.36
CA VAL A 17 -27.61 22.78 0.52
C VAL A 17 -26.23 23.40 0.31
N ALA A 18 -26.22 24.68 -0.05
CA ALA A 18 -25.05 25.52 -0.18
C ALA A 18 -24.67 26.13 1.19
N GLY A 19 -23.36 26.25 1.44
CA GLY A 19 -22.80 27.36 2.24
C GLY A 19 -22.41 27.09 3.71
N ALA A 20 -21.09 27.20 3.94
CA ALA A 20 -20.37 27.70 5.13
C ALA A 20 -20.18 26.82 6.39
N ALA A 21 -18.90 26.45 6.56
CA ALA A 21 -18.07 26.39 7.77
C ALA A 21 -18.53 25.57 9.00
N VAL A 22 -17.72 24.56 9.37
CA VAL A 22 -16.88 24.50 10.59
C VAL A 22 -16.34 23.06 10.76
N ASP A 23 -15.03 22.97 11.00
CA ASP A 23 -14.22 21.88 11.57
C ASP A 23 -14.81 20.46 11.69
N LYS A 24 -14.04 19.48 11.18
CA LYS A 24 -13.47 18.41 12.02
C LYS A 24 -12.59 17.43 11.24
N VAL A 25 -11.36 17.29 11.75
CA VAL A 25 -10.47 16.12 11.68
C VAL A 25 -10.31 15.54 10.28
N ASP A 26 -9.27 15.99 9.58
CA ASP A 26 -8.64 15.20 8.52
C ASP A 26 -8.12 13.90 9.15
N THR A 27 -9.00 12.89 9.19
CA THR A 27 -8.55 11.52 9.13
C THR A 27 -7.85 11.44 7.80
N VAL A 28 -6.52 11.53 7.80
CA VAL A 28 -5.68 11.38 6.61
C VAL A 28 -5.83 9.92 6.16
N ASN A 29 -6.98 9.61 5.55
CA ASN A 29 -7.19 8.42 4.78
C ASN A 29 -6.43 8.66 3.48
N ALA A 30 -5.11 8.45 3.54
CA ALA A 30 -4.21 8.48 2.42
C ALA A 30 -4.57 7.35 1.44
N THR A 31 -5.68 7.52 0.74
CA THR A 31 -5.97 6.80 -0.48
C THR A 31 -5.21 7.52 -1.57
N VAL A 32 -3.91 7.23 -1.66
CA VAL A 32 -3.17 7.50 -2.88
C VAL A 32 -3.82 6.62 -3.94
N GLN A 33 -4.76 7.18 -4.69
CA GLN A 33 -5.31 6.53 -5.86
C GLN A 33 -4.16 6.35 -6.85
N ALA A 34 -3.65 5.12 -6.94
CA ALA A 34 -2.67 4.73 -7.95
C ALA A 34 -3.29 4.98 -9.32
N VAL A 35 -2.72 5.93 -10.06
CA VAL A 35 -3.10 6.28 -11.42
C VAL A 35 -2.90 5.06 -12.31
N GLY A 36 -4.01 4.47 -12.79
CA GLY A 36 -4.07 3.70 -14.04
C GLY A 36 -3.34 2.35 -14.13
N VAL A 37 -2.86 1.76 -13.04
CA VAL A 37 -2.30 0.40 -13.06
C VAL A 37 -3.42 -0.64 -12.99
N THR A 38 -3.70 -1.31 -14.12
CA THR A 38 -4.49 -2.55 -14.09
C THR A 38 -3.79 -3.54 -13.18
N PRO A 39 -4.50 -4.14 -12.20
CA PRO A 39 -3.91 -5.14 -11.32
C PRO A 39 -3.31 -6.28 -12.13
N LEU A 40 -2.01 -6.50 -12.04
CA LEU A 40 -1.36 -7.70 -12.57
C LEU A 40 -1.88 -8.90 -11.77
N ALA A 41 -2.43 -9.89 -12.45
CA ALA A 41 -2.80 -11.15 -11.79
C ALA A 41 -1.54 -11.81 -11.23
N ALA A 42 -1.62 -12.35 -10.01
CA ALA A 42 -0.55 -13.21 -9.48
C ALA A 42 -0.26 -14.37 -10.45
N PRO A 43 0.98 -14.88 -10.54
CA PRO A 43 2.15 -14.51 -9.73
C PRO A 43 2.96 -13.33 -10.31
N PHE A 44 3.50 -12.48 -9.43
CA PHE A 44 4.46 -11.43 -9.79
C PHE A 44 5.48 -11.23 -8.66
N ALA A 45 6.69 -10.81 -9.02
CA ALA A 45 7.75 -10.51 -8.06
C ALA A 45 7.66 -9.07 -7.55
N ILE A 46 8.17 -8.83 -6.34
CA ILE A 46 8.17 -7.53 -5.68
C ILE A 46 9.62 -7.13 -5.41
N ASN A 47 9.99 -5.92 -5.80
CA ASN A 47 11.26 -5.31 -5.41
C ASN A 47 11.04 -4.36 -4.24
N ILE A 48 12.03 -4.28 -3.36
CA ILE A 48 12.10 -3.30 -2.28
C ILE A 48 13.41 -2.54 -2.42
N GLY A 49 13.36 -1.23 -2.25
CA GLY A 49 14.52 -0.37 -2.37
C GLY A 49 14.37 0.93 -1.62
N GLU A 50 15.38 1.78 -1.73
CA GLU A 50 15.45 3.06 -1.04
C GLU A 50 15.70 4.20 -2.03
N ASN A 51 15.00 5.31 -1.84
CA ASN A 51 15.27 6.56 -2.52
C ASN A 51 15.87 7.56 -1.52
N ALA A 52 17.20 7.63 -1.49
CA ALA A 52 17.93 8.51 -0.57
C ALA A 52 17.62 10.00 -0.80
N ALA A 53 17.30 10.40 -2.03
CA ALA A 53 16.96 11.79 -2.33
C ALA A 53 15.60 12.21 -1.76
N GLN A 54 14.71 11.25 -1.50
CA GLN A 54 13.36 11.47 -1.00
C GLN A 54 13.14 10.92 0.42
N ASP A 55 14.19 10.37 1.04
CA ASP A 55 14.16 9.75 2.37
C ASP A 55 13.11 8.62 2.52
N ASN A 56 12.87 7.86 1.45
CA ASN A 56 11.81 6.84 1.41
C ASN A 56 12.34 5.43 1.13
N VAL A 57 11.74 4.44 1.79
CA VAL A 57 11.74 3.03 1.38
C VAL A 57 10.53 2.79 0.49
N LEU A 58 10.76 2.10 -0.62
CA LEU A 58 9.82 1.92 -1.70
C LEU A 58 9.61 0.43 -1.99
N ALA A 59 8.42 0.07 -2.47
CA ALA A 59 8.14 -1.23 -3.07
C ALA A 59 7.52 -1.05 -4.47
N TRP A 60 7.86 -1.93 -5.41
CA TRP A 60 7.29 -1.95 -6.77
C TRP A 60 7.23 -3.36 -7.33
N VAL A 61 6.40 -3.56 -8.36
CA VAL A 61 6.34 -4.83 -9.08
C VAL A 61 7.56 -4.95 -9.98
N ASP A 62 8.20 -6.12 -9.99
CA ASP A 62 9.35 -6.36 -10.85
C ASP A 62 9.00 -6.19 -12.35
N GLY A 63 9.95 -5.64 -13.11
CA GLY A 63 9.72 -5.22 -14.50
C GLY A 63 8.90 -3.94 -14.68
N GLN A 64 8.29 -3.38 -13.62
CA GLN A 64 7.69 -2.05 -13.65
C GLN A 64 8.70 -0.97 -13.21
N SER A 65 8.47 0.27 -13.66
CA SER A 65 9.35 1.39 -13.32
C SER A 65 9.12 1.84 -11.87
N GLN A 66 10.13 1.65 -11.04
CA GLN A 66 10.21 2.18 -9.67
C GLN A 66 10.10 3.70 -9.59
N CYS A 67 10.35 4.41 -10.68
CA CYS A 67 10.23 5.88 -10.72
C CYS A 67 8.78 6.37 -10.82
N LYS A 68 7.86 5.50 -11.23
CA LYS A 68 6.46 5.87 -11.52
C LYS A 68 5.44 5.03 -10.77
N SER A 69 5.76 3.78 -10.51
CA SER A 69 4.82 2.78 -9.96
C SER A 69 5.17 2.33 -8.54
N ALA A 70 6.26 2.85 -7.97
CA ALA A 70 6.63 2.52 -6.61
C ALA A 70 5.67 3.13 -5.60
N VAL A 71 5.45 2.41 -4.51
CA VAL A 71 4.69 2.86 -3.35
C VAL A 71 5.63 3.03 -2.17
N ILE A 72 5.39 4.06 -1.35
CA ILE A 72 6.17 4.32 -0.15
C ILE A 72 5.72 3.35 0.94
N ILE A 73 6.67 2.62 1.53
CA ILE A 73 6.40 1.64 2.60
C ILE A 73 6.98 2.07 3.95
N GLY A 74 7.79 3.13 3.97
CA GLY A 74 8.34 3.75 5.18
C GLY A 74 9.42 4.77 4.85
N PRO A 75 9.92 5.52 5.84
CA PRO A 75 11.11 6.35 5.67
C PRO A 75 12.39 5.50 5.74
N ILE A 76 13.48 5.99 5.14
CA ILE A 76 14.79 5.31 5.23
C ILE A 76 15.24 5.20 6.69
N GLY A 77 15.89 4.09 7.03
CA GLY A 77 16.37 3.82 8.40
C GLY A 77 15.27 3.42 9.39
N ALA A 78 13.99 3.60 9.06
CA ALA A 78 12.91 3.00 9.82
C ALA A 78 12.70 1.55 9.41
N ASN A 79 12.30 0.73 10.38
CA ASN A 79 11.91 -0.64 10.10
C ASN A 79 10.58 -0.64 9.31
N PHE A 80 10.63 -1.16 8.08
CA PHE A 80 9.46 -1.30 7.21
C PHE A 80 8.64 -2.57 7.51
N CYS A 81 9.19 -3.52 8.28
CA CYS A 81 8.42 -4.70 8.69
C CYS A 81 7.24 -4.34 9.58
N GLY A 82 6.16 -5.12 9.45
CA GLY A 82 4.90 -4.89 10.15
C GLY A 82 4.09 -3.71 9.61
N ARG A 83 4.59 -3.00 8.59
CA ARG A 83 3.84 -1.94 7.91
C ARG A 83 3.10 -2.53 6.72
N ASN A 84 1.81 -2.24 6.67
CA ASN A 84 0.99 -2.60 5.53
C ASN A 84 1.31 -1.66 4.36
N PHE A 85 1.42 -2.22 3.15
CA PHE A 85 1.51 -1.45 1.93
C PHE A 85 0.58 -2.03 0.86
N PHE A 86 0.02 -1.15 0.04
CA PHE A 86 -0.88 -1.54 -1.05
C PHE A 86 -0.11 -1.51 -2.36
N LEU A 87 0.00 -2.66 -3.02
CA LEU A 87 0.68 -2.79 -4.29
C LEU A 87 -0.18 -3.63 -5.22
N ASN A 88 -0.43 -3.10 -6.42
CA ASN A 88 -1.07 -3.84 -7.49
C ASN A 88 -2.42 -4.49 -7.11
N GLY A 89 -3.26 -3.77 -6.37
CA GLY A 89 -4.57 -4.26 -5.96
C GLY A 89 -4.58 -5.12 -4.68
N ILE A 90 -3.43 -5.38 -4.09
CA ILE A 90 -3.27 -6.29 -2.95
C ILE A 90 -2.60 -5.57 -1.78
N THR A 91 -3.09 -5.80 -0.57
CA THR A 91 -2.42 -5.35 0.66
C THR A 91 -1.44 -6.40 1.14
N PHE A 92 -0.20 -5.97 1.33
CA PHE A 92 0.92 -6.78 1.78
C PHE A 92 1.50 -6.25 3.08
N VAL A 93 2.24 -7.11 3.77
CA VAL A 93 3.08 -6.75 4.91
C VAL A 93 4.42 -7.47 4.80
N ALA A 94 5.50 -6.75 5.06
CA ALA A 94 6.83 -7.36 5.14
C ALA A 94 7.08 -7.93 6.54
N GLY A 95 7.73 -9.09 6.60
CA GLY A 95 8.20 -9.74 7.82
C GLY A 95 9.68 -10.09 7.74
N GLY A 96 10.30 -10.34 8.91
CA GLY A 96 11.66 -10.88 8.97
C GLY A 96 12.81 -9.88 8.80
N CYS A 97 12.59 -8.57 8.97
CA CYS A 97 13.58 -7.47 8.85
C CYS A 97 14.71 -7.48 9.92
N GLY A 98 15.10 -8.65 10.41
CA GLY A 98 16.28 -8.92 11.23
C GLY A 98 16.89 -10.30 10.91
N GLY A 99 16.51 -10.88 9.77
CA GLY A 99 16.87 -12.20 9.30
C GLY A 99 16.43 -12.38 7.85
N GLN A 100 15.85 -13.53 7.51
CA GLN A 100 15.24 -13.75 6.20
C GLN A 100 14.03 -12.83 6.03
N THR A 101 13.98 -11.99 5.00
CA THR A 101 12.82 -11.14 4.72
C THR A 101 11.81 -11.89 3.86
N TRP A 102 10.51 -11.66 4.09
CA TRP A 102 9.41 -12.20 3.29
C TRP A 102 8.23 -11.22 3.20
N ILE A 103 7.36 -11.43 2.21
CA ILE A 103 6.11 -10.70 2.02
C ILE A 103 4.93 -11.62 2.30
N THR A 104 3.96 -11.14 3.08
CA THR A 104 2.70 -11.82 3.36
C THR A 104 1.55 -11.04 2.77
N GLN A 105 0.58 -11.72 2.16
CA GLN A 105 -0.68 -11.10 1.74
C GLN A 105 -1.62 -10.98 2.95
N VAL A 106 -2.04 -9.75 3.27
CA VAL A 106 -2.78 -9.48 4.52
C VAL A 106 -4.16 -10.16 4.54
N SER A 107 -4.84 -10.26 3.39
CA SER A 107 -6.16 -10.88 3.30
C SER A 107 -6.17 -12.39 3.53
N THR A 108 -5.09 -13.09 3.13
CA THR A 108 -4.99 -14.55 3.24
C THR A 108 -4.10 -15.00 4.40
N GLY A 109 -3.24 -14.11 4.90
CA GLY A 109 -2.21 -14.42 5.91
C GLY A 109 -1.08 -15.30 5.39
N GLY A 110 -1.10 -15.67 4.10
CA GLY A 110 -0.11 -16.54 3.48
C GLY A 110 1.16 -15.79 3.06
N VAL A 111 2.31 -16.47 3.13
CA VAL A 111 3.55 -15.98 2.52
C VAL A 111 3.33 -15.92 1.01
N PHE A 112 3.49 -14.72 0.47
CA PHE A 112 3.38 -14.44 -0.95
C PHE A 112 4.72 -14.63 -1.66
N ALA A 113 5.81 -14.11 -1.06
CA ALA A 113 7.14 -14.14 -1.64
C ALA A 113 8.22 -14.15 -0.57
N VAL A 114 9.38 -14.73 -0.89
CA VAL A 114 10.59 -14.72 -0.06
C VAL A 114 11.61 -13.79 -0.70
N CYS A 115 12.19 -12.89 0.09
CA CYS A 115 13.07 -11.84 -0.42
C CYS A 115 14.54 -12.23 -0.31
N THR A 116 15.27 -12.09 -1.41
CA THR A 116 16.73 -12.21 -1.43
C THR A 116 17.38 -10.83 -1.56
N PRO A 117 18.53 -10.58 -0.90
CA PRO A 117 19.28 -9.35 -1.11
C PRO A 117 19.62 -9.17 -2.61
N PHE A 118 19.38 -7.97 -3.12
CA PHE A 118 19.65 -7.60 -4.50
C PHE A 118 20.10 -6.14 -4.51
N SER A 119 21.27 -5.84 -5.08
CA SER A 119 21.85 -4.49 -5.03
C SER A 119 22.09 -3.97 -6.44
N GLU A 120 21.23 -3.06 -6.87
CA GLU A 120 21.33 -2.38 -8.16
C GLU A 120 20.93 -0.91 -7.99
N ALA A 121 21.74 0.01 -8.53
CA ALA A 121 21.43 1.43 -8.53
C ALA A 121 20.70 1.79 -9.82
N ASP A 122 19.61 2.54 -9.71
CA ASP A 122 18.72 2.76 -10.84
C ASP A 122 18.48 4.25 -11.17
N ARG A 123 17.99 4.51 -12.39
CA ARG A 123 18.04 5.82 -13.08
C ARG A 123 17.22 6.96 -12.48
N CYS A 124 16.54 6.75 -11.35
CA CYS A 124 15.80 7.79 -10.61
C CYS A 124 16.21 7.93 -9.14
N GLY A 125 17.42 7.51 -8.80
CA GLY A 125 17.94 7.64 -7.43
C GLY A 125 17.38 6.61 -6.45
N VAL A 126 16.76 5.56 -6.97
CA VAL A 126 16.32 4.39 -6.20
C VAL A 126 17.44 3.35 -6.24
N HIS A 127 17.81 2.84 -5.07
CA HIS A 127 18.69 1.69 -4.91
C HIS A 127 17.86 0.48 -4.50
N THR A 128 17.82 -0.54 -5.34
CA THR A 128 17.16 -1.80 -5.00
C THR A 128 17.96 -2.49 -3.91
N LEU A 129 17.27 -3.05 -2.91
CA LEU A 129 17.85 -3.77 -1.78
C LEU A 129 17.42 -5.23 -1.73
N TYR A 130 16.20 -5.52 -2.18
CA TYR A 130 15.64 -6.86 -2.16
C TYR A 130 14.83 -7.14 -3.42
N HIS A 131 14.91 -8.39 -3.86
CA HIS A 131 14.05 -8.98 -4.88
C HIS A 131 13.29 -10.16 -4.25
N CYS A 132 11.96 -10.14 -4.34
CA CYS A 132 11.08 -11.10 -3.66
C CYS A 132 10.27 -11.91 -4.66
N VAL A 133 10.41 -13.24 -4.62
CA VAL A 133 9.77 -14.22 -5.52
C VAL A 133 8.98 -15.30 -4.80
#